data_AF-F4MUM4-F1
#
_entry.id   AF-F4MUM4-F1
#
_cell.length_a   1.000
_cell.length_b   1.000
_cell.length_c   1.000
_cell.angle_alpha   90.00
_cell.angle_beta   90.00
_cell.angle_gamma   90.00
#
_symmetry.space_group_name_H-M   'P 1'
#
loop_
_entity.id
_entity.type
_entity.pdbx_description
1 polymer ?
#
loop_
_entity_poly.entity_id
_entity_poly.type
_entity_poly.pdbx_seq_one_letter_code
_entity_poly.pdbx_strand_id
1 'polypeptide(L)'
;MNAVFAKTFDDISLVPTFVLTPLTYLGGVFYSLALLPPFWQAVSKLNPIVYMISGFRYGFLGITDVPLVFTIGVLVVFIAVFYAWAWYLIERGRGLRT
;
A
#
# COMPACT_ATOMS: atom_id res chain seq x y z
N MET A 1 3.12 -3.46 -11.41
CA MET A 1 4.54 -3.04 -11.56
C MET A 1 5.47 -4.24 -11.67
N ASN A 2 5.46 -5.16 -10.70
CA ASN A 2 6.34 -6.35 -10.75
C ASN A 2 6.13 -7.23 -12.00
N ALA A 3 4.88 -7.35 -12.48
CA ALA A 3 4.55 -8.08 -13.71
C ALA A 3 5.18 -7.50 -15.00
N VAL A 4 5.61 -6.24 -15.01
CA VAL A 4 6.22 -5.61 -16.20
C VAL A 4 7.69 -6.02 -16.34
N PHE A 5 8.35 -6.39 -15.24
CA PHE A 5 9.76 -6.77 -15.20
C PHE A 5 9.99 -8.28 -14.98
N ALA A 6 8.97 -9.01 -14.56
CA ALA A 6 9.02 -10.44 -14.34
C ALA A 6 9.27 -11.20 -15.66
N LYS A 7 10.36 -11.96 -15.72
CA LYS A 7 10.65 -12.85 -16.87
C LYS A 7 9.93 -14.19 -16.77
N THR A 8 9.48 -14.56 -15.56
CA THR A 8 8.87 -15.85 -15.23
C THR A 8 7.67 -15.66 -14.31
N PHE A 9 6.66 -16.53 -14.38
CA PHE A 9 5.45 -16.44 -13.53
C PHE A 9 5.74 -16.47 -12.02
N ASP A 10 6.81 -17.15 -11.59
CA ASP A 10 7.23 -17.21 -10.19
C ASP A 10 7.73 -15.86 -9.66
N ASP A 11 8.29 -14.99 -10.52
CA ASP A 11 8.73 -13.65 -10.10
C ASP A 11 7.52 -12.78 -9.75
N ILE A 12 6.36 -13.02 -10.39
CA ILE A 12 5.13 -12.24 -10.18
C ILE A 12 4.54 -12.52 -8.79
N SER A 13 4.55 -13.78 -8.35
CA SER A 13 3.99 -14.22 -7.06
C SER A 13 4.91 -13.97 -5.86
N LEU A 14 6.20 -13.68 -6.10
CA LEU A 14 7.18 -13.39 -5.07
C LEU A 14 6.89 -12.06 -4.36
N VAL A 15 6.48 -11.01 -5.08
CA VAL A 15 6.18 -9.69 -4.48
C VAL A 15 4.97 -9.71 -3.53
N PRO A 16 3.82 -10.30 -3.89
CA PRO A 16 2.72 -10.50 -2.95
C PRO A 16 3.19 -11.18 -1.65
N THR A 17 3.98 -12.25 -1.79
CA THR A 17 4.37 -13.10 -0.67
C THR A 17 5.39 -12.44 0.27
N PHE A 18 6.44 -11.85 -0.29
CA PHE A 18 7.57 -11.33 0.50
C PHE A 18 7.48 -9.85 0.86
N VAL A 19 6.65 -9.07 0.15
CA VAL A 19 6.55 -7.62 0.36
C VAL A 19 5.16 -7.25 0.86
N LEU A 20 4.12 -7.72 0.16
CA LEU A 20 2.74 -7.32 0.43
C LEU A 20 2.19 -7.96 1.72
N THR A 21 2.51 -9.23 1.97
CA THR A 21 2.17 -9.92 3.23
C THR A 21 2.74 -9.21 4.45
N PRO A 22 4.06 -8.95 4.59
CA PRO A 22 4.59 -8.25 5.76
C PRO A 22 4.12 -6.79 5.84
N LEU A 23 3.92 -6.09 4.72
CA LEU A 23 3.31 -4.75 4.71
C LEU A 23 1.87 -4.78 5.26
N THR A 24 1.11 -5.82 4.96
CA THR A 24 -0.26 -5.96 5.47
C THR A 24 -0.26 -6.18 6.98
N TYR A 25 0.65 -7.01 7.49
CA TYR A 25 0.85 -7.18 8.94
C TYR A 25 1.37 -5.91 9.62
N LEU A 26 2.26 -5.14 8.98
CA LEU A 26 2.73 -3.84 9.45
C LEU A 26 1.68 -2.71 9.32
N GLY A 27 0.63 -2.97 8.54
CA GLY A 27 -0.44 -2.04 8.24
C GLY A 27 -1.47 -1.88 9.35
N GLY A 28 -1.33 -2.58 10.48
CA GLY A 28 -2.28 -2.45 11.59
C GLY A 28 -3.64 -3.14 11.33
N VAL A 29 -3.69 -4.17 10.47
CA VAL A 29 -4.89 -5.01 10.30
C VAL A 29 -5.27 -5.68 11.62
N PHE A 30 -4.25 -6.09 12.38
CA PHE A 30 -4.41 -6.91 13.58
C PHE A 30 -4.17 -6.13 14.89
N TYR A 31 -3.66 -4.90 14.83
CA TYR A 31 -3.33 -4.08 16.01
C TYR A 31 -3.47 -2.58 15.70
N SER A 32 -3.70 -1.78 16.74
CA SER A 32 -3.71 -0.32 16.62
C SER A 32 -2.29 0.24 16.64
N LEU A 33 -2.03 1.26 15.82
CA LEU A 33 -0.77 2.01 15.80
C LEU A 33 -0.41 2.60 17.18
N ALA A 34 -1.41 2.96 17.97
CA ALA A 34 -1.21 3.57 19.29
C ALA A 34 -0.48 2.65 20.28
N LEU A 35 -0.48 1.34 20.03
CA LEU A 35 0.18 0.33 20.87
C LEU A 35 1.65 0.11 20.50
N LEU A 36 2.11 0.66 19.37
CA LEU A 36 3.47 0.47 18.89
C LEU A 36 4.43 1.53 19.45
N PRO A 37 5.71 1.16 19.70
CA PRO A 37 6.77 2.12 20.01
C PRO A 37 6.90 3.22 18.94
N PRO A 38 7.44 4.41 19.29
CA PRO A 38 7.49 5.57 18.39
C PRO A 38 8.15 5.28 17.03
N PHE A 39 9.19 4.43 17.03
CA PHE A 39 9.87 3.99 15.82
C PHE A 39 8.93 3.24 14.86
N TRP A 40 8.20 2.24 15.37
CA TRP A 40 7.29 1.43 14.56
C TRP A 40 6.05 2.21 14.12
N GLN A 41 5.58 3.18 14.93
CA GLN A 41 4.54 4.10 14.47
C GLN A 41 4.96 4.90 13.24
N ALA A 42 6.19 5.40 13.21
CA ALA A 42 6.70 6.16 12.06
C ALA A 42 6.79 5.27 10.80
N VAL A 43 7.28 4.04 10.95
CA VAL A 43 7.37 3.06 9.85
C VAL A 43 5.98 2.69 9.34
N SER A 44 5.02 2.43 10.21
CA SER A 44 3.66 2.07 9.80
C SER A 44 2.93 3.27 9.17
N LYS A 45 3.13 4.51 9.63
CA LYS A 45 2.54 5.71 8.99
C LYS A 45 3.03 5.94 7.56
N LEU A 46 4.18 5.40 7.16
CA LEU A 46 4.62 5.42 5.76
C LEU A 46 3.86 4.42 4.87
N ASN A 47 3.13 3.47 5.47
CA ASN A 47 2.47 2.40 4.75
C ASN A 47 1.03 2.79 4.36
N PRO A 48 0.69 2.83 3.05
CA PRO A 48 -0.66 3.19 2.58
C PRO A 48 -1.76 2.25 3.10
N ILE A 49 -1.41 1.00 3.44
CA ILE A 49 -2.37 0.01 3.96
C ILE A 49 -2.95 0.45 5.31
N VAL A 50 -2.17 1.16 6.14
CA VAL A 50 -2.63 1.70 7.44
C VAL A 50 -3.82 2.63 7.26
N TYR A 51 -3.72 3.55 6.31
CA TYR A 51 -4.78 4.51 6.02
C TYR A 51 -6.04 3.79 5.52
N MET A 52 -5.88 2.79 4.64
CA MET A 52 -7.01 1.98 4.16
C MET A 52 -7.77 1.32 5.32
N ILE A 53 -7.06 0.72 6.29
CA ILE A 53 -7.67 0.04 7.44
C ILE A 53 -8.33 1.03 8.39
N SER A 54 -7.72 2.19 8.66
CA SER A 54 -8.34 3.25 9.46
C SER A 54 -9.63 3.76 8.82
N GLY A 55 -9.68 3.90 7.49
CA GLY A 55 -10.91 4.26 6.76
C GLY A 55 -12.00 3.19 6.86
N PHE A 56 -11.63 1.91 6.74
CA PHE A 56 -12.56 0.80 6.97
C PHE A 56 -13.09 0.74 8.40
N ARG A 57 -12.23 0.89 9.42
CA ARG A 57 -12.63 0.96 10.84
C ARG A 57 -13.63 2.09 11.07
N TYR A 58 -13.40 3.26 10.48
CA TYR A 58 -14.36 4.36 10.53
C TYR A 58 -15.69 4.00 9.87
N GLY A 59 -15.68 3.38 8.68
CA GLY A 59 -16.90 2.99 7.97
C GLY A 59 -17.75 1.95 8.70
N PHE A 60 -17.13 1.03 9.45
CA PHE A 60 -17.82 -0.04 10.18
C PHE A 60 -18.14 0.29 11.63
N LEU A 61 -17.21 0.92 12.35
CA LEU A 61 -17.30 1.16 13.80
C LEU A 61 -17.60 2.62 14.15
N GLY A 62 -17.52 3.55 13.17
CA GLY A 62 -17.67 4.99 13.41
C GLY A 62 -16.48 5.63 14.14
N ILE A 63 -15.40 4.90 14.37
CA ILE A 63 -14.24 5.35 15.17
C ILE A 63 -13.21 6.00 14.23
N THR A 64 -12.88 7.27 14.47
CA THR A 64 -11.82 8.00 13.75
C THR A 64 -10.51 7.98 14.53
N ASP A 65 -9.58 7.11 14.13
CA ASP A 65 -8.18 7.16 14.58
C ASP A 65 -7.39 8.28 13.86
N VAL A 66 -7.80 8.62 12.62
CA VAL A 66 -7.19 9.65 11.74
C VAL A 66 -8.31 10.36 10.96
N PRO A 67 -8.22 11.68 10.68
CA PRO A 67 -9.25 12.40 9.93
C PRO A 67 -9.54 11.74 8.57
N LEU A 68 -10.81 11.42 8.29
CA LEU A 68 -11.23 10.70 7.09
C LEU A 68 -10.74 11.35 5.79
N VAL A 69 -10.83 12.68 5.71
CA VAL A 69 -10.40 13.46 4.54
C VAL A 69 -8.90 13.29 4.29
N PHE A 70 -8.10 13.23 5.35
CA PHE A 70 -6.66 13.00 5.24
C PHE A 70 -6.36 11.59 4.73
N THR A 71 -7.03 10.59 5.29
CA THR A 71 -6.92 9.18 4.88
C THR A 71 -7.26 8.99 3.40
N ILE A 72 -8.38 9.54 2.95
CA ILE A 72 -8.81 9.47 1.54
C ILE A 72 -7.84 10.23 0.64
N GLY A 73 -7.39 11.42 1.06
CA GLY A 73 -6.42 12.22 0.30
C GLY A 73 -5.10 11.48 0.06
N VAL A 74 -4.55 10.84 1.10
CA VAL A 74 -3.32 10.03 0.99
C VAL A 74 -3.52 8.85 0.05
N LEU A 75 -4.65 8.15 0.12
CA LEU A 75 -4.95 7.03 -0.77
C LEU A 75 -5.04 7.47 -2.24
N VAL A 76 -5.74 8.56 -2.53
CA VAL A 76 -5.87 9.10 -3.90
C VAL A 76 -4.51 9.51 -4.45
N VAL A 77 -3.67 10.18 -3.64
CA VAL A 77 -2.30 10.53 -4.03
C VAL A 77 -1.48 9.29 -4.34
N PHE A 78 -1.51 8.27 -3.47
CA PHE A 78 -0.80 7.01 -3.72
C PHE A 78 -1.26 6.32 -5.00
N ILE A 79 -2.57 6.26 -5.25
CA ILE A 79 -3.14 5.69 -6.48
C ILE A 79 -2.66 6.48 -7.71
N ALA A 80 -2.71 7.81 -7.67
CA ALA A 80 -2.25 8.65 -8.77
C ALA A 80 -0.75 8.47 -9.05
N VAL A 81 0.08 8.39 -8.01
CA VAL A 81 1.52 8.13 -8.12
C VAL A 81 1.79 6.75 -8.73
N PHE A 82 1.15 5.70 -8.22
CA PHE A 82 1.32 4.35 -8.77
C PHE A 82 0.80 4.25 -10.20
N TYR A 83 -0.31 4.91 -10.53
CA TYR A 83 -0.86 4.95 -11.87
C TYR A 83 0.07 5.69 -12.84
N ALA A 84 0.54 6.88 -12.49
CA ALA A 84 1.48 7.64 -13.31
C ALA A 84 2.79 6.89 -13.54
N TRP A 85 3.28 6.21 -12.51
CA TRP A 85 4.48 5.38 -12.61
C TRP A 85 4.23 4.13 -13.47
N ALA A 86 3.09 3.47 -13.34
CA ALA A 86 2.71 2.36 -14.21
C ALA A 86 2.58 2.81 -15.68
N TRP A 87 1.95 3.96 -15.91
CA TRP A 87 1.85 4.59 -17.23
C TRP A 87 3.23 4.88 -17.81
N TYR A 88 4.12 5.50 -17.04
CA TYR A 88 5.50 5.78 -17.45
C TYR A 88 6.28 4.52 -17.81
N LEU A 89 6.09 3.42 -17.06
CA LEU A 89 6.73 2.14 -17.34
C LEU A 89 6.22 1.50 -18.64
N ILE A 90 4.92 1.62 -18.92
CA ILE A 90 4.30 1.13 -20.16
C ILE A 90 4.78 1.95 -21.36
N GLU A 91 4.81 3.28 -21.24
CA GLU A 91 5.23 4.20 -22.30
C GLU A 91 6.72 4.04 -22.66
N ARG A 92 7.57 3.66 -21.70
CA ARG A 92 8.98 3.33 -21.94
C ARG A 92 9.23 1.95 -22.54
N GLY A 93 8.20 1.12 -22.73
CA GLY A 93 8.30 -0.16 -23.43
C GLY A 93 9.20 -1.22 -22.79
N ARG A 94 9.61 -1.07 -21.52
CA ARG A 94 10.43 -2.10 -20.85
C ARG A 94 9.54 -3.30 -20.48
N GLY A 95 9.52 -4.34 -21.32
CA GLY A 95 8.86 -5.62 -21.04
C GLY A 95 7.64 -5.94 -21.90
N LEU A 96 7.20 -5.02 -22.76
CA LEU A 96 6.25 -5.34 -23.82
C LEU A 96 7.01 -6.08 -24.93
N ARG A 97 6.98 -7.42 -24.89
CA ARG A 97 7.29 -8.22 -26.09
C ARG A 97 6.23 -7.87 -27.14
N THR A 98 6.67 -7.32 -28.26
CA THR A 98 5.88 -7.31 -29.50
C THR A 98 5.52 -8.73 -29.90
#